data_AF-A0A7S2MSG2-F1
#
_entry.id   AF-A0A7S2MSG2-F1
#
_cell.length_a   1.000
_cell.length_b   1.000
_cell.length_c   1.000
_cell.angle_alpha   90.00
_cell.angle_beta   90.00
_cell.angle_gamma   90.00
#
_symmetry.space_group_name_H-M   'P 1'
#
loop_
_entity.id
_entity.type
_entity.pdbx_description
1 polymer ?
#
loop_
_entity_poly.entity_id
_entity_poly.type
_entity_poly.pdbx_seq_one_letter_code
_entity_poly.pdbx_strand_id
1 'polypeptide(L)'
;FCLRGRGQRGFPPVGAPLSDPRASPSGDGALAEAVDEALRSVTAHLLSGSGGAMVAENVGPEGWKRRRDMEACLGYLRDRVGVPRDMSFPAARQFRAHLNS
;
A
#
# COMPACT_ATOMS: atom_id res chain seq x y z
N PHE A 1 8.64 0.54 -0.02
CA PHE A 1 7.88 1.81 -0.08
C PHE A 1 6.61 1.77 0.74
N CYS A 2 5.70 0.81 0.52
CA CYS A 2 4.42 0.67 1.22
C CYS A 2 4.52 0.79 2.76
N LEU A 3 5.48 0.09 3.38
CA LEU A 3 5.73 0.10 4.83
C LEU A 3 6.11 1.47 5.42
N ARG A 4 6.36 2.49 4.60
CA ARG A 4 6.56 3.87 5.10
C ARG A 4 5.27 4.49 5.63
N GLY A 5 4.09 3.95 5.29
CA GLY A 5 2.81 4.37 5.90
C GLY A 5 2.76 4.19 7.42
N ARG A 6 3.56 3.25 7.94
CA ARG A 6 3.81 3.03 9.39
C ARG A 6 5.29 3.11 9.76
N GLY A 7 6.06 3.82 8.93
CA GLY A 7 7.49 4.07 9.14
C GLY A 7 7.78 5.41 9.81
N GLN A 8 9.03 5.84 9.78
CA GLN A 8 9.46 7.13 10.35
C GLN A 8 9.66 8.17 9.24
N ARG A 9 9.27 9.42 9.53
CA ARG A 9 9.55 10.56 8.65
C ARG A 9 11.04 10.90 8.69
N GLY A 10 11.55 11.42 7.58
CA GLY A 10 12.92 11.90 7.52
C GLY A 10 13.12 13.20 8.29
N PHE A 11 14.38 13.49 8.62
CA PHE A 11 14.82 14.75 9.21
C PHE A 11 15.95 15.39 8.38
N PRO A 12 15.94 16.73 8.15
CA PRO A 12 14.83 17.66 8.40
C PRO A 12 13.61 17.34 7.52
N PRO A 13 12.39 17.79 7.93
CA PRO A 13 11.18 17.56 7.16
C PRO A 13 11.25 18.20 5.77
N VAL A 14 10.61 17.58 4.79
CA VAL A 14 10.53 18.07 3.40
C VAL A 14 9.12 18.54 3.06
N GLY A 15 9.00 19.45 2.09
CA GLY A 15 7.70 19.96 1.63
C GLY A 15 6.83 18.92 0.89
N ALA A 16 7.42 17.80 0.47
CA ALA A 16 6.72 16.70 -0.20
C ALA A 16 6.90 15.38 0.60
N PRO A 17 6.12 15.15 1.67
CA PRO A 17 6.36 14.03 2.60
C PRO A 17 6.32 12.64 1.96
N LEU A 18 5.46 12.42 0.95
CA LEU A 18 5.38 11.14 0.24
C LEU A 18 6.60 10.84 -0.64
N SER A 19 7.35 11.88 -1.00
CA SER A 19 8.57 11.82 -1.80
C SER A 19 9.84 12.01 -0.96
N ASP A 20 9.72 11.96 0.38
CA ASP A 20 10.85 12.11 1.28
C ASP A 20 11.89 10.98 1.06
N PRO A 21 13.12 11.31 0.62
CA PRO A 21 14.17 10.32 0.44
C PRO A 21 14.70 9.80 1.78
N ARG A 22 14.52 10.56 2.87
CA ARG A 22 15.02 10.24 4.22
C ARG A 22 14.02 9.48 5.08
N ALA A 23 12.78 9.28 4.63
CA ALA A 23 11.79 8.48 5.34
C ALA A 23 12.17 6.98 5.35
N SER A 24 12.05 6.33 6.50
CA SER A 24 12.34 4.91 6.69
C SER A 24 11.05 4.08 6.76
N PRO A 25 11.04 2.83 6.26
CA PRO A 25 9.90 1.93 6.41
C PRO A 25 9.73 1.45 7.87
N SER A 26 8.56 0.91 8.22
CA SER A 26 8.39 0.15 9.46
C SER A 26 9.37 -1.04 9.52
N GLY A 27 9.92 -1.31 10.69
CA GLY A 27 10.76 -2.48 10.99
C GLY A 27 9.98 -3.70 11.49
N ASP A 28 8.64 -3.63 11.53
CA ASP A 28 7.78 -4.74 11.97
C ASP A 28 7.65 -5.80 10.86
N GLY A 29 8.30 -6.96 11.06
CA GLY A 29 8.29 -8.06 10.11
C GLY A 29 6.91 -8.69 9.88
N ALA A 30 6.09 -8.79 10.92
CA ALA A 30 4.74 -9.34 10.79
C ALA A 30 3.80 -8.39 10.03
N LEU A 31 4.02 -7.07 10.17
CA LEU A 31 3.34 -6.10 9.30
C LEU A 31 3.82 -6.23 7.85
N ALA A 32 5.11 -6.50 7.61
CA ALA A 32 5.64 -6.72 6.27
C ALA A 32 4.98 -7.91 5.57
N GLU A 33 4.82 -9.03 6.29
CA GLU A 33 4.14 -10.22 5.79
C GLU A 33 2.66 -9.96 5.48
N ALA A 34 1.93 -9.30 6.40
CA ALA A 34 0.52 -8.96 6.19
C ALA A 34 0.32 -8.02 4.99
N VAL A 35 1.22 -7.04 4.80
CA VAL A 35 1.18 -6.14 3.64
C VAL A 35 1.51 -6.88 2.34
N ASP A 36 2.43 -7.85 2.35
CA ASP A 36 2.72 -8.68 1.17
C ASP A 36 1.51 -9.52 0.75
N GLU A 37 0.86 -10.19 1.71
CA GLU A 37 -0.36 -10.97 1.49
C GLU A 37 -1.47 -10.11 0.86
N ALA A 38 -1.71 -8.93 1.43
CA ALA A 38 -2.68 -7.99 0.90
C ALA A 38 -2.36 -7.52 -0.53
N LEU A 39 -1.10 -7.23 -0.84
CA LEU A 39 -0.67 -6.84 -2.19
C LEU A 39 -0.81 -7.99 -3.21
N ARG A 40 -0.58 -9.24 -2.79
CA ARG A 40 -0.85 -10.42 -3.63
C ARG A 40 -2.33 -10.57 -3.92
N SER A 41 -3.20 -10.36 -2.93
CA SER A 41 -4.66 -10.32 -3.13
C SER A 41 -5.04 -9.24 -4.14
N VAL A 42 -4.58 -7.99 -3.96
CA VAL A 42 -4.82 -6.88 -4.92
C VAL A 42 -4.39 -7.27 -6.34
N THR A 43 -3.24 -7.91 -6.48
CA THR A 43 -2.72 -8.34 -7.79
C THR A 43 -3.59 -9.44 -8.40
N ALA A 44 -4.01 -10.43 -7.63
CA ALA A 44 -4.92 -11.47 -8.09
C ALA A 44 -6.25 -10.88 -8.59
N HIS A 45 -6.79 -9.90 -7.86
CA HIS A 45 -8.00 -9.18 -8.25
C HIS A 45 -7.84 -8.43 -9.56
N LEU A 46 -6.76 -7.68 -9.72
CA LEU A 46 -6.44 -7.00 -10.98
C LEU A 46 -6.35 -7.96 -12.17
N LEU A 47 -5.75 -9.14 -11.97
CA LEU A 47 -5.60 -10.15 -13.03
C LEU A 47 -6.92 -10.86 -13.35
N SER A 48 -7.78 -11.06 -12.36
CA SER A 48 -9.09 -11.70 -12.56
C SER A 48 -10.09 -10.83 -13.32
N GLY A 49 -9.88 -9.51 -13.35
CA GLY A 49 -10.81 -8.56 -13.95
C GLY A 49 -12.10 -8.37 -13.15
N SER A 50 -12.25 -8.99 -11.97
CA SER A 50 -13.37 -8.72 -11.09
C SER A 50 -13.19 -7.36 -10.43
N GLY A 51 -14.05 -6.38 -10.75
CA GLY A 51 -14.03 -5.03 -10.17
C GLY A 51 -14.47 -4.96 -8.71
N GLY A 52 -14.30 -6.03 -7.94
CA GLY A 52 -14.73 -6.15 -6.54
C GLY A 52 -13.70 -5.65 -5.53
N ALA A 53 -14.21 -5.16 -4.40
CA ALA A 53 -13.43 -4.80 -3.23
C ALA A 53 -13.15 -6.05 -2.38
N MET A 54 -11.90 -6.32 -2.03
CA MET A 54 -11.59 -7.61 -1.37
C MET A 54 -10.31 -7.66 -0.53
N VAL A 55 -9.58 -6.55 -0.33
CA VAL A 55 -8.30 -6.65 0.42
C VAL A 55 -8.53 -7.18 1.82
N ALA A 56 -9.65 -6.83 2.45
CA ALA A 56 -9.95 -7.23 3.82
C ALA A 56 -10.33 -8.73 3.97
N GLU A 57 -10.94 -9.35 2.95
CA GLU A 57 -11.53 -10.69 3.06
C GLU A 57 -10.53 -11.85 2.84
N ASN A 58 -9.39 -11.57 2.19
CA ASN A 58 -8.39 -12.59 1.84
C ASN A 58 -7.16 -12.64 2.77
N VAL A 59 -7.14 -11.84 3.84
CA VAL A 59 -6.00 -11.83 4.75
C VAL A 59 -6.25 -12.79 5.90
N GLY A 60 -5.26 -13.63 6.22
CA GLY A 60 -5.33 -14.54 7.36
C GLY A 60 -5.57 -13.82 8.71
N PRO A 61 -5.91 -14.57 9.77
CA PRO A 61 -6.25 -14.02 11.09
C PRO A 61 -5.20 -13.07 11.68
N GLU A 62 -3.90 -13.35 11.45
CA GLU A 62 -2.81 -12.50 11.94
C GLU A 62 -2.72 -11.17 11.19
N GLY A 63 -2.94 -11.17 9.87
CA GLY A 63 -3.01 -9.93 9.12
C GLY A 63 -4.28 -9.14 9.42
N TRP A 64 -5.40 -9.80 9.74
CA TRP A 64 -6.62 -9.12 10.20
C TRP A 64 -6.41 -8.32 11.50
N LYS A 65 -5.65 -8.87 12.47
CA LYS A 65 -5.28 -8.13 13.70
C LYS A 65 -4.52 -6.84 13.40
N ARG A 66 -3.79 -6.80 12.29
CA ARG A 66 -2.94 -5.68 11.84
C ARG A 66 -3.61 -4.83 10.75
N ARG A 67 -4.89 -5.06 10.48
CA ARG A 67 -5.63 -4.43 9.39
C ARG A 67 -5.44 -2.91 9.31
N ARG A 68 -5.50 -2.20 10.43
CA ARG A 68 -5.34 -0.72 10.45
C ARG A 68 -3.95 -0.27 10.02
N ASP A 69 -2.90 -0.97 10.47
CA ASP A 69 -1.52 -0.65 10.10
C ASP A 69 -1.27 -1.00 8.63
N MET A 70 -1.86 -2.09 8.15
CA MET A 70 -1.86 -2.49 6.75
C MET A 70 -2.57 -1.46 5.87
N GLU A 71 -3.78 -1.03 6.23
CA GLU A 71 -4.55 0.02 5.53
C GLU A 71 -3.74 1.32 5.41
N ALA A 72 -3.03 1.73 6.47
CA ALA A 72 -2.15 2.89 6.41
C ALA A 72 -0.98 2.71 5.43
N CYS A 73 -0.39 1.50 5.36
CA CYS A 73 0.66 1.19 4.39
C CYS A 73 0.12 1.21 2.94
N LEU A 74 -1.02 0.57 2.69
CA LEU A 74 -1.65 0.53 1.38
C LEU A 74 -2.11 1.92 0.93
N GLY A 75 -2.66 2.72 1.84
CA GLY A 75 -2.98 4.13 1.61
C GLY A 75 -1.75 4.95 1.24
N TYR A 76 -0.63 4.75 1.94
CA TYR A 76 0.65 5.38 1.58
C TYR A 76 1.07 5.01 0.15
N LEU A 77 0.96 3.73 -0.23
CA LEU A 77 1.28 3.28 -1.59
C LEU A 77 0.38 3.94 -2.63
N ARG A 78 -0.95 3.94 -2.39
CA ARG A 78 -1.97 4.56 -3.26
C ARG A 78 -1.63 6.02 -3.57
N ASP A 79 -1.27 6.77 -2.54
CA ASP A 79 -0.99 8.21 -2.63
C ASP A 79 0.39 8.48 -3.25
N ARG A 80 1.35 7.57 -3.07
CA ARG A 80 2.71 7.70 -3.61
C ARG A 80 2.81 7.39 -5.10
N VAL A 81 1.96 6.51 -5.64
CA VAL A 81 2.00 6.14 -7.06
C VAL A 81 1.91 7.39 -7.93
N GLY A 82 2.96 7.67 -8.70
CA GLY A 82 3.07 8.84 -9.57
C GLY A 82 2.75 8.51 -11.03
N VAL A 83 2.07 9.44 -11.71
CA VAL A 83 1.76 9.35 -13.15
C VAL A 83 2.45 10.52 -13.86
N PRO A 84 3.18 10.31 -14.98
CA PRO A 84 3.35 9.04 -15.71
C PRO A 84 4.54 8.18 -15.22
N ARG A 85 5.26 8.61 -14.18
CA ARG A 85 6.53 7.99 -13.76
C ARG A 85 6.43 6.49 -13.43
N ASP A 86 5.45 6.10 -12.62
CA ASP A 86 5.32 4.71 -12.17
C ASP A 86 4.43 3.89 -13.13
N MET A 87 3.37 4.50 -13.70
CA MET A 87 2.45 3.85 -14.64
C MET A 87 1.57 4.85 -15.40
N SER A 88 0.82 4.36 -16.40
CA SER A 88 -0.15 5.16 -17.16
C SER A 88 -1.36 5.58 -16.30
N PHE A 89 -2.03 6.67 -16.67
CA PHE A 89 -3.24 7.13 -15.99
C PHE A 89 -4.32 6.03 -15.81
N PRO A 90 -4.74 5.27 -16.85
CA PRO A 90 -5.76 4.23 -16.67
C PRO A 90 -5.29 3.10 -15.74
N ALA A 91 -4.00 2.73 -15.78
CA ALA A 91 -3.44 1.72 -14.88
C ALA A 91 -3.44 2.22 -13.42
N ALA A 92 -3.01 3.46 -13.17
CA ALA A 92 -3.02 4.07 -11.84
C ALA A 92 -4.44 4.18 -11.28
N ARG A 93 -5.43 4.50 -12.12
CA ARG A 93 -6.83 4.56 -11.72
C ARG A 93 -7.32 3.21 -11.22
N GLN A 94 -7.07 2.13 -11.96
CA GLN A 94 -7.47 0.79 -11.54
C GLN A 94 -6.73 0.36 -10.28
N PHE A 95 -5.40 0.48 -10.25
CA PHE A 95 -4.61 0.08 -9.09
C PHE A 95 -5.06 0.78 -7.81
N ARG A 96 -5.28 2.10 -7.85
CA ARG A 96 -5.78 2.87 -6.70
C ARG A 96 -7.19 2.46 -6.27
N ALA A 97 -8.07 2.06 -7.20
CA ALA A 97 -9.40 1.57 -6.86
C ALA A 97 -9.32 0.27 -6.04
N HIS A 98 -8.45 -0.66 -6.43
CA HIS A 98 -8.25 -1.91 -5.68
C HIS A 98 -7.51 -1.73 -4.34
N LEU A 99 -6.68 -0.69 -4.19
CA LEU A 99 -6.05 -0.36 -2.90
C LEU A 99 -7.01 0.29 -1.89
N ASN A 100 -8.14 0.85 -2.34
CA ASN A 100 -9.16 1.50 -1.50
C ASN A 100 -10.25 0.54 -1.00
N SER A 101 -10.04 -0.76 -1.18
CA SER A 101 -11.07 -1.78 -1.20
C SER A 101 -10.95 -2.78 -0.07
#